data_AF-A0A411HIH3-F1
#
_entry.id   AF-A0A411HIH3-F1
#
_cell.length_a   1.000
_cell.length_b   1.000
_cell.length_c   1.000
_cell.angle_alpha   90.00
_cell.angle_beta   90.00
_cell.angle_gamma   90.00
#
_symmetry.space_group_name_H-M   'P 1'
#
loop_
_entity.id
_entity.type
_entity.pdbx_description
1 polymer ?
#
loop_
_entity_poly.entity_id
_entity_poly.type
_entity_poly.pdbx_seq_one_letter_code
_entity_poly.pdbx_strand_id
1 'polypeptide(L)'
;MIQTKLQPTATGAILFDTAVAPLADEAWFDAAAWRARGVLGAAGRGQALFVDLPFGPCVLRHYRRGGLMARMNADNYLWIGAKRTRAFREFRLLAELHDAGLPVPVPVAARYQRDGLRYRADLITRQVLNSMTLAQRLAAQSLDSEMGIRIGRCIAAFHARGIWHADLNAHNVLLDASDQPILIDFDRGRRRRADYHWQQANIDRLRRSLLKLGANAGDSAFEQGFWHPLLAAYHATLGDNTSVSVDASGNGGLA
;
A
#
# COMPACT_ATOMS: atom_id res chain seq x y z
N MET A 1 -9.51 14.27 -5.38
CA MET A 1 -10.03 14.07 -4.02
C MET A 1 -11.02 12.93 -4.04
N ILE A 2 -10.82 11.91 -3.22
CA ILE A 2 -11.72 10.75 -3.12
C ILE A 2 -13.01 11.16 -2.38
N GLN A 3 -14.18 10.89 -2.97
CA GLN A 3 -15.46 11.29 -2.40
C GLN A 3 -16.10 10.11 -1.64
N THR A 4 -15.94 10.06 -0.33
CA THR A 4 -16.32 8.85 0.41
C THR A 4 -17.79 8.84 0.83
N LYS A 5 -18.50 7.73 0.58
CA LYS A 5 -19.85 7.46 1.12
C LYS A 5 -19.89 6.12 1.86
N LEU A 6 -20.60 6.10 2.99
CA LEU A 6 -20.87 4.89 3.76
C LEU A 6 -22.28 4.38 3.41
N GLN A 7 -22.36 3.12 2.97
CA GLN A 7 -23.61 2.42 2.66
C GLN A 7 -23.78 1.23 3.62
N PRO A 8 -24.82 1.23 4.46
CA PRO A 8 -25.16 0.06 5.28
C PRO A 8 -25.54 -1.14 4.41
N THR A 9 -25.21 -2.35 4.89
CA THR A 9 -25.68 -3.62 4.31
C THR A 9 -26.36 -4.45 5.40
N ALA A 10 -27.02 -5.55 5.03
CA ALA A 10 -27.71 -6.42 5.99
C ALA A 10 -26.77 -6.95 7.08
N THR A 11 -25.49 -7.15 6.76
CA THR A 11 -24.48 -7.75 7.67
C THR A 11 -23.35 -6.81 8.02
N GLY A 12 -23.35 -5.55 7.56
CA GLY A 12 -22.23 -4.64 7.79
C GLY A 12 -22.37 -3.32 7.06
N ALA A 13 -21.28 -2.89 6.40
CA ALA A 13 -21.29 -1.67 5.59
C ALA A 13 -20.18 -1.68 4.53
N ILE A 14 -20.39 -0.87 3.49
CA ILE A 14 -19.44 -0.58 2.44
C ILE A 14 -19.07 0.91 2.52
N LEU A 15 -17.77 1.20 2.53
CA LEU A 15 -17.22 2.54 2.34
C LEU A 15 -16.64 2.61 0.93
N PHE A 16 -17.09 3.55 0.09
CA PHE A 16 -16.67 3.60 -1.31
C PHE A 16 -16.54 5.03 -1.83
N ASP A 17 -15.85 5.17 -2.95
CA ASP A 17 -15.73 6.42 -3.70
C ASP A 17 -16.97 6.65 -4.58
N THR A 18 -17.71 7.73 -4.35
CA THR A 18 -18.91 8.05 -5.14
C THR A 18 -18.59 8.50 -6.56
N ALA A 19 -17.32 8.83 -6.85
CA ALA A 19 -16.90 9.12 -8.20
C ALA A 19 -16.92 7.88 -9.11
N VAL A 20 -16.83 6.66 -8.55
CA VAL A 20 -16.85 5.42 -9.34
C VAL A 20 -18.26 4.87 -9.58
N ALA A 21 -19.21 5.15 -8.67
CA ALA A 21 -20.60 4.72 -8.76
C ALA A 21 -21.49 5.49 -7.78
N PRO A 22 -22.81 5.63 -8.05
CA PRO A 22 -23.74 6.27 -7.11
C PRO A 22 -24.09 5.40 -5.88
N LEU A 23 -24.06 4.09 -6.05
CA LEU A 23 -24.29 3.06 -5.02
C LEU A 23 -23.28 1.93 -5.20
N ALA A 24 -22.84 1.36 -4.08
CA ALA A 24 -21.96 0.20 -4.10
C ALA A 24 -22.77 -1.09 -4.22
N ASP A 25 -22.27 -2.03 -5.04
CA ASP A 25 -22.85 -3.37 -5.17
C ASP A 25 -22.07 -4.36 -4.30
N GLU A 26 -22.77 -5.15 -3.48
CA GLU A 26 -22.16 -6.20 -2.67
C GLU A 26 -21.48 -7.28 -3.53
N ALA A 27 -21.94 -7.47 -4.77
CA ALA A 27 -21.38 -8.43 -5.73
C ALA A 27 -19.93 -8.09 -6.13
N TRP A 28 -19.48 -6.84 -5.98
CA TRP A 28 -18.08 -6.47 -6.24
C TRP A 28 -17.09 -7.28 -5.38
N PHE A 29 -17.55 -7.71 -4.20
CA PHE A 29 -16.73 -8.41 -3.22
C PHE A 29 -17.01 -9.92 -3.17
N ASP A 30 -17.76 -10.48 -4.13
CA ASP A 30 -18.01 -11.91 -4.22
C ASP A 30 -16.83 -12.64 -4.89
N ALA A 31 -15.84 -12.98 -4.07
CA ALA A 31 -14.66 -13.70 -4.51
C ALA A 31 -14.97 -15.11 -5.08
N ALA A 32 -16.11 -15.72 -4.74
CA ALA A 32 -16.50 -17.03 -5.29
C ALA A 32 -17.05 -16.86 -6.70
N ALA A 33 -17.92 -15.87 -6.91
CA ALA A 33 -18.43 -15.53 -8.23
C ALA A 33 -17.30 -15.14 -9.20
N TRP A 34 -16.30 -14.37 -8.74
CA TRP A 34 -15.14 -14.02 -9.57
C TRP A 34 -14.33 -15.25 -9.98
N ARG A 35 -14.05 -16.17 -9.05
CA ARG A 35 -13.33 -17.41 -9.37
C ARG A 35 -14.12 -18.30 -10.33
N ALA A 36 -15.44 -18.38 -10.18
CA ALA A 36 -16.30 -19.13 -11.10
C ALA A 36 -16.26 -18.55 -12.53
N ARG A 37 -15.98 -17.26 -12.68
CA ARG A 37 -15.77 -16.57 -13.98
C ARG A 37 -14.34 -16.71 -14.52
N GLY A 38 -13.50 -17.52 -13.89
CA GLY A 38 -12.11 -17.76 -14.33
C GLY A 38 -11.10 -16.70 -13.86
N VAL A 39 -11.48 -15.80 -12.94
CA VAL A 39 -10.52 -14.85 -12.36
C VAL A 39 -9.51 -15.60 -11.49
N LEU A 40 -8.24 -15.54 -11.91
CA LEU A 40 -7.11 -16.12 -11.18
C LEU A 40 -6.58 -15.15 -10.12
N GLY A 41 -6.15 -15.70 -8.99
CA GLY A 41 -5.48 -14.92 -7.95
C GLY A 41 -4.00 -14.70 -8.27
N ALA A 42 -3.41 -13.65 -7.70
CA ALA A 42 -1.96 -13.45 -7.76
C ALA A 42 -1.21 -14.65 -7.14
N ALA A 43 -0.11 -15.10 -7.76
CA ALA A 43 0.73 -16.18 -7.26
C ALA A 43 1.42 -15.79 -5.93
N GLY A 44 1.28 -16.60 -4.87
CA GLY A 44 1.92 -16.37 -3.56
C GLY A 44 1.03 -16.65 -2.35
N ARG A 45 1.43 -16.15 -1.16
CA ARG A 45 0.74 -16.31 0.15
C ARG A 45 -0.59 -15.53 0.25
N GLY A 46 -1.42 -15.63 -0.78
CA GLY A 46 -2.86 -15.48 -0.75
C GLY A 46 -3.44 -14.07 -0.94
N GLN A 47 -4.42 -13.99 -1.84
CA GLN A 47 -5.69 -13.26 -1.71
C GLN A 47 -5.90 -11.94 -2.46
N ALA A 48 -5.08 -11.60 -3.44
CA ALA A 48 -5.46 -10.57 -4.43
C ALA A 48 -6.13 -11.24 -5.63
N LEU A 49 -7.33 -10.80 -6.00
CA LEU A 49 -8.05 -11.18 -7.22
C LEU A 49 -8.07 -9.97 -8.16
N PHE A 50 -7.66 -10.16 -9.40
CA PHE A 50 -7.75 -9.12 -10.43
C PHE A 50 -9.13 -9.19 -11.08
N VAL A 51 -9.97 -8.19 -10.82
CA VAL A 51 -11.39 -8.19 -11.19
C VAL A 51 -11.69 -7.01 -12.11
N ASP A 52 -12.47 -7.27 -13.16
CA ASP A 52 -12.99 -6.22 -14.03
C ASP A 52 -14.36 -5.77 -13.53
N LEU A 53 -14.39 -4.58 -12.94
CA LEU A 53 -15.62 -3.93 -12.47
C LEU A 53 -16.14 -2.98 -13.55
N PRO A 54 -17.42 -2.53 -13.49
CA PRO A 54 -18.01 -1.66 -14.51
C PRO A 54 -17.22 -0.36 -14.78
N PHE A 55 -16.41 0.07 -13.83
CA PHE A 55 -15.57 1.26 -13.92
C PHE A 55 -14.09 0.96 -14.23
N GLY A 56 -13.72 -0.28 -14.50
CA GLY A 56 -12.39 -0.71 -14.97
C GLY A 56 -11.66 -1.73 -14.07
N PRO A 57 -10.42 -2.10 -14.43
CA PRO A 57 -9.63 -3.14 -13.75
C PRO A 57 -9.29 -2.77 -12.31
N CYS A 58 -9.51 -3.72 -11.41
CA CYS A 58 -9.35 -3.55 -9.97
C CYS A 58 -8.68 -4.76 -9.31
N VAL A 59 -8.17 -4.57 -8.10
CA VAL A 59 -7.65 -5.63 -7.24
C VAL A 59 -8.54 -5.75 -6.02
N LEU A 60 -9.20 -6.90 -5.88
CA LEU A 60 -9.95 -7.28 -4.69
C LEU A 60 -9.03 -8.06 -3.73
N ARG A 61 -8.85 -7.52 -2.52
CA ARG A 61 -8.12 -8.16 -1.43
C ARG A 61 -9.06 -8.55 -0.31
N HIS A 62 -8.97 -9.82 0.10
CA HIS A 62 -9.64 -10.30 1.31
C HIS A 62 -8.66 -10.27 2.49
N TYR A 63 -9.06 -9.68 3.62
CA TYR A 63 -8.19 -9.63 4.81
C TYR A 63 -8.30 -10.91 5.63
N ARG A 64 -7.41 -11.88 5.41
CA ARG A 64 -7.17 -12.95 6.42
C ARG A 64 -6.22 -12.49 7.50
N ARG A 65 -6.32 -13.11 8.69
CA ARG A 65 -5.28 -13.00 9.73
C ARG A 65 -4.06 -13.83 9.30
N GLY A 66 -2.93 -13.21 8.98
CA GLY A 66 -1.68 -13.90 8.60
C GLY A 66 -0.82 -14.35 9.81
N GLY A 67 -0.07 -15.45 9.64
CA GLY A 67 0.89 -16.02 10.60
C GLY A 67 0.70 -17.53 10.81
N LEU A 68 1.65 -18.23 11.46
CA LEU A 68 1.56 -19.68 11.81
C LEU A 68 0.28 -20.03 12.61
N MET A 69 -0.41 -19.02 13.14
CA MET A 69 -1.72 -19.07 13.80
C MET A 69 -2.92 -19.14 12.85
N ALA A 70 -2.71 -19.24 11.54
CA ALA A 70 -3.76 -19.45 10.54
C ALA A 70 -4.49 -20.81 10.68
N ARG A 71 -3.94 -21.74 11.48
CA ARG A 71 -4.55 -23.07 11.71
C ARG A 71 -5.67 -23.11 12.75
N MET A 72 -5.93 -22.03 13.51
CA MET A 72 -6.87 -22.10 14.64
C MET A 72 -8.04 -21.11 14.62
N ASN A 73 -8.05 -20.06 13.78
CA ASN A 73 -9.23 -19.20 13.64
C ASN A 73 -9.12 -18.27 12.42
N ALA A 74 -9.63 -18.74 11.27
CA ALA A 74 -9.31 -18.15 9.97
C ALA A 74 -9.90 -16.75 9.70
N ASP A 75 -11.02 -16.34 10.32
CA ASP A 75 -11.81 -15.21 9.78
C ASP A 75 -12.19 -14.08 10.76
N ASN A 76 -11.61 -14.02 11.96
CA ASN A 76 -12.31 -13.38 13.07
C ASN A 76 -11.55 -12.23 13.75
N TYR A 77 -11.62 -11.00 13.22
CA TYR A 77 -11.19 -9.80 13.95
C TYR A 77 -12.21 -9.41 15.02
N LEU A 78 -11.75 -9.03 16.22
CA LEU A 78 -12.64 -8.57 17.29
C LEU A 78 -13.29 -7.24 16.88
N TRP A 79 -14.61 -7.19 16.92
CA TRP A 79 -15.37 -5.99 16.63
C TRP A 79 -15.18 -4.95 17.74
N ILE A 80 -14.52 -3.84 17.41
CA ILE A 80 -14.32 -2.68 18.30
C ILE A 80 -14.88 -1.38 17.70
N GLY A 81 -15.75 -1.50 16.69
CA GLY A 81 -16.44 -0.40 16.01
C GLY A 81 -16.12 -0.27 14.53
N ALA A 82 -17.10 0.20 13.74
CA ALA A 82 -17.02 0.28 12.28
C ALA A 82 -15.84 1.10 11.75
N LYS A 83 -15.51 2.22 12.41
CA LYS A 83 -14.37 3.07 12.02
C LYS A 83 -13.00 2.38 12.19
N ARG A 84 -12.95 1.34 13.04
CA ARG A 84 -11.71 0.64 13.40
C ARG A 84 -11.47 -0.63 12.60
N THR A 85 -12.38 -0.99 11.68
CA THR A 85 -12.15 -2.14 10.81
C THR A 85 -10.93 -1.88 9.92
N ARG A 86 -10.17 -2.95 9.70
CA ARG A 86 -8.90 -2.94 8.97
C ARG A 86 -9.04 -2.34 7.57
N ALA A 87 -10.03 -2.82 6.80
CA ALA A 87 -10.34 -2.30 5.47
C ALA A 87 -10.72 -0.82 5.47
N PHE A 88 -11.54 -0.34 6.41
CA PHE A 88 -11.93 1.08 6.42
C PHE A 88 -10.79 1.99 6.84
N ARG A 89 -9.90 1.53 7.72
CA ARG A 89 -8.70 2.28 8.10
C ARG A 89 -7.74 2.41 6.92
N GLU A 90 -7.48 1.30 6.24
CA GLU A 90 -6.60 1.31 5.07
C GLU A 90 -7.21 2.11 3.91
N PHE A 91 -8.50 1.95 3.62
CA PHE A 91 -9.20 2.76 2.61
C PHE A 91 -9.01 4.26 2.85
N ARG A 92 -9.26 4.73 4.09
CA ARG A 92 -9.11 6.15 4.42
C ARG A 92 -7.68 6.62 4.34
N LEU A 93 -6.73 5.79 4.78
CA LEU A 93 -5.30 6.11 4.65
C LEU A 93 -4.91 6.20 3.17
N LEU A 94 -5.31 5.25 2.33
CA LEU A 94 -5.04 5.30 0.89
C LEU A 94 -5.67 6.53 0.24
N ALA A 95 -6.90 6.89 0.60
CA ALA A 95 -7.58 8.06 0.06
C ALA A 95 -6.83 9.35 0.41
N GLU A 96 -6.43 9.48 1.68
CA GLU A 96 -5.60 10.58 2.16
C GLU A 96 -4.24 10.66 1.46
N LEU A 97 -3.56 9.54 1.29
CA LEU A 97 -2.25 9.48 0.62
C LEU A 97 -2.37 9.84 -0.86
N HIS A 98 -3.38 9.29 -1.54
CA HIS A 98 -3.68 9.61 -2.93
C HIS A 98 -3.98 11.09 -3.11
N ASP A 99 -4.83 11.66 -2.26
CA ASP A 99 -5.20 13.07 -2.33
C ASP A 99 -4.02 14.00 -1.98
N ALA A 100 -3.03 13.51 -1.24
CA ALA A 100 -1.76 14.18 -0.99
C ALA A 100 -0.74 14.01 -2.14
N GLY A 101 -1.12 13.36 -3.25
CA GLY A 101 -0.28 13.12 -4.41
C GLY A 101 0.77 12.03 -4.23
N LEU A 102 0.65 11.18 -3.20
CA LEU A 102 1.59 10.08 -2.98
C LEU A 102 1.24 8.87 -3.85
N PRO A 103 2.24 8.15 -4.37
CA PRO A 103 2.00 7.03 -5.28
C PRO A 103 1.54 5.78 -4.51
N VAL A 104 0.22 5.65 -4.41
CA VAL A 104 -0.49 4.51 -3.81
C VAL A 104 -1.59 4.02 -4.76
N PRO A 105 -2.05 2.76 -4.65
CA PRO A 105 -3.24 2.31 -5.35
C PRO A 105 -4.45 3.15 -4.95
N VAL A 106 -5.18 3.65 -5.96
CA VAL A 106 -6.39 4.42 -5.73
C VAL A 106 -7.44 3.52 -5.06
N PRO A 107 -7.93 3.86 -3.85
CA PRO A 107 -8.94 3.04 -3.19
C PRO A 107 -10.29 3.23 -3.87
N VAL A 108 -11.02 2.15 -4.09
CA VAL A 108 -12.34 2.16 -4.77
C VAL A 108 -13.45 1.89 -3.78
N ALA A 109 -13.34 0.77 -3.05
CA ALA A 109 -14.34 0.39 -2.07
C ALA A 109 -13.71 -0.49 -0.98
N ALA A 110 -14.31 -0.47 0.20
CA ALA A 110 -13.95 -1.29 1.34
C ALA A 110 -15.23 -1.82 1.97
N ARG A 111 -15.21 -3.08 2.41
CA ARG A 111 -16.35 -3.71 3.08
C ARG A 111 -15.92 -4.30 4.40
N TYR A 112 -16.84 -4.30 5.36
CA TYR A 112 -16.83 -5.30 6.41
C TYR A 112 -18.18 -6.01 6.50
N GLN A 113 -18.14 -7.27 6.91
CA GLN A 113 -19.30 -8.06 7.29
C GLN A 113 -19.09 -8.55 8.71
N ARG A 114 -20.07 -8.33 9.58
CA ARG A 114 -20.03 -8.66 10.99
C ARG A 114 -20.89 -9.90 11.27
N ASP A 115 -20.32 -10.81 12.04
CA ASP A 115 -21.01 -11.96 12.62
C ASP A 115 -20.72 -12.00 14.12
N GLY A 116 -21.68 -11.57 14.93
CA GLY A 116 -21.51 -11.37 16.38
C GLY A 116 -20.33 -10.45 16.72
N LEU A 117 -19.35 -10.99 17.45
CA LEU A 117 -18.11 -10.29 17.86
C LEU A 117 -17.01 -10.31 16.80
N ARG A 118 -17.26 -10.95 15.64
CA ARG A 118 -16.27 -11.22 14.61
C ARG A 118 -16.61 -10.40 13.37
N TYR A 119 -15.60 -10.04 12.58
CA TYR A 119 -15.85 -9.45 11.27
C TYR A 119 -14.84 -9.93 10.22
N ARG A 120 -15.33 -10.02 8.99
CA ARG A 120 -14.55 -10.18 7.75
C ARG A 120 -14.45 -8.83 7.06
N ALA A 121 -13.39 -8.63 6.29
CA ALA A 121 -13.17 -7.37 5.60
C ALA A 121 -12.54 -7.59 4.22
N ASP A 122 -12.85 -6.67 3.33
CA ASP A 122 -12.40 -6.67 1.94
C ASP A 122 -12.01 -5.24 1.52
N LEU A 123 -11.02 -5.11 0.65
CA LEU A 123 -10.64 -3.85 0.02
C LEU A 123 -10.52 -4.05 -1.49
N ILE A 124 -11.06 -3.11 -2.24
CA ILE A 124 -10.90 -2.97 -3.68
C ILE A 124 -10.10 -1.71 -3.94
N THR A 125 -9.02 -1.85 -4.69
CA THR A 125 -8.23 -0.73 -5.23
C THR A 125 -8.19 -0.81 -6.75
N ARG A 126 -7.86 0.29 -7.42
CA ARG A 126 -7.49 0.25 -8.83
C ARG A 126 -6.30 -0.67 -9.03
N GLN A 127 -6.31 -1.41 -10.13
CA GLN A 127 -5.16 -2.19 -10.54
C GLN A 127 -4.10 -1.26 -11.14
N VAL A 128 -2.84 -1.46 -10.75
CA VAL A 128 -1.71 -0.91 -11.48
C VAL A 128 -1.46 -1.84 -12.67
N LEU A 129 -1.73 -1.34 -13.88
CA LEU A 129 -1.59 -2.12 -15.11
C LEU A 129 -0.12 -2.26 -15.50
N ASN A 130 0.23 -3.40 -16.10
CA ASN A 130 1.58 -3.68 -16.61
C ASN A 130 2.70 -3.46 -15.58
N SER A 131 2.41 -3.74 -14.30
CA SER A 131 3.36 -3.51 -13.21
C SER A 131 4.12 -4.76 -12.81
N MET A 132 5.35 -4.57 -12.33
CA MET A 132 6.14 -5.61 -11.67
C MET A 132 6.50 -5.18 -10.25
N THR A 133 6.51 -6.11 -9.31
CA THR A 133 7.11 -5.86 -7.99
C THR A 133 8.62 -5.68 -8.11
N LEU A 134 9.22 -4.93 -7.19
CA LEU A 134 10.67 -4.83 -7.07
C LEU A 134 11.32 -6.20 -6.88
N ALA A 135 10.65 -7.12 -6.18
CA ALA A 135 11.08 -8.51 -6.05
C ALA A 135 11.16 -9.23 -7.42
N GLN A 136 10.17 -9.02 -8.30
CA GLN A 136 10.21 -9.57 -9.66
C GLN A 136 11.30 -8.91 -10.50
N ARG A 137 11.51 -7.59 -10.37
CA ARG A 137 12.61 -6.89 -11.06
C ARG A 137 13.99 -7.39 -10.62
N LEU A 138 14.16 -7.66 -9.33
CA LEU A 138 15.36 -8.29 -8.78
C LEU A 138 15.56 -9.70 -9.35
N ALA A 139 14.52 -10.54 -9.35
CA ALA A 139 14.61 -11.89 -9.89
C ALA A 139 14.92 -11.91 -11.39
N ALA A 140 14.44 -10.91 -12.14
CA ALA A 140 14.75 -10.72 -13.56
C ALA A 140 16.10 -10.01 -13.81
N GLN A 141 16.90 -9.75 -12.76
CA GLN A 141 18.19 -9.05 -12.84
C GLN A 141 18.11 -7.70 -13.57
N SER A 142 17.01 -6.97 -13.34
CA SER A 142 16.64 -5.74 -14.07
C SER A 142 16.63 -4.51 -13.16
N LEU A 143 17.47 -4.51 -12.12
CA LEU A 143 17.67 -3.36 -11.24
C LEU A 143 18.73 -2.43 -11.85
N ASP A 144 18.49 -1.13 -11.76
CA ASP A 144 19.42 -0.09 -12.19
C ASP A 144 19.38 1.14 -11.27
N SER A 145 20.28 2.09 -11.54
CA SER A 145 20.51 3.22 -10.66
C SER A 145 19.34 4.19 -10.67
N GLU A 146 18.71 4.37 -11.83
CA GLU A 146 17.58 5.27 -12.01
C GLU A 146 16.33 4.74 -11.28
N MET A 147 16.09 3.43 -11.32
CA MET A 147 15.07 2.79 -10.51
C MET A 147 15.35 2.99 -9.02
N GLY A 148 16.60 2.79 -8.59
CA GLY A 148 17.02 3.06 -7.21
C GLY A 148 16.68 4.49 -6.79
N ILE A 149 17.04 5.48 -7.61
CA ILE A 149 16.77 6.91 -7.37
C ILE A 149 15.27 7.17 -7.24
N ARG A 150 14.45 6.67 -8.17
CA ARG A 150 12.99 6.84 -8.12
C ARG A 150 12.38 6.26 -6.85
N ILE A 151 12.79 5.04 -6.47
CA ILE A 151 12.31 4.39 -5.24
C ILE A 151 12.75 5.17 -4.00
N GLY A 152 13.99 5.65 -3.97
CA GLY A 152 14.52 6.47 -2.87
C GLY A 152 13.71 7.74 -2.66
N ARG A 153 13.45 8.48 -3.74
CA ARG A 153 12.60 9.68 -3.75
C ARG A 153 11.17 9.38 -3.27
N CYS A 154 10.58 8.30 -3.78
CA CYS A 154 9.25 7.87 -3.40
C CYS A 154 9.15 7.61 -1.90
N ILE A 155 10.03 6.78 -1.34
CA ILE A 155 10.01 6.46 0.10
C ILE A 155 10.24 7.73 0.93
N ALA A 156 11.15 8.63 0.51
CA ALA A 156 11.37 9.89 1.18
C ALA A 156 10.11 10.77 1.22
N ALA A 157 9.34 10.83 0.14
CA ALA A 157 8.09 11.60 0.09
C ALA A 157 7.04 11.10 1.10
N PHE A 158 6.94 9.77 1.31
CA PHE A 158 6.11 9.20 2.38
C PHE A 158 6.64 9.54 3.77
N HIS A 159 7.95 9.36 3.98
CA HIS A 159 8.58 9.59 5.27
C HIS A 159 8.56 11.06 5.71
N ALA A 160 8.71 12.00 4.78
CA ALA A 160 8.58 13.44 5.00
C ALA A 160 7.18 13.82 5.51
N ARG A 161 6.14 13.12 5.04
CA ARG A 161 4.75 13.28 5.51
C ARG A 161 4.43 12.48 6.77
N GLY A 162 5.44 11.89 7.41
CA GLY A 162 5.28 11.07 8.62
C GLY A 162 4.58 9.74 8.37
N ILE A 163 4.57 9.22 7.15
CA ILE A 163 3.89 7.97 6.83
C ILE A 163 4.83 6.80 7.09
N TRP A 164 4.48 5.98 8.09
CA TRP A 164 5.19 4.75 8.39
C TRP A 164 4.50 3.56 7.73
N HIS A 165 5.26 2.87 6.88
CA HIS A 165 4.86 1.60 6.29
C HIS A 165 5.33 0.44 7.17
N ALA A 166 4.42 -0.41 7.67
CA ALA A 166 4.78 -1.44 8.64
C ALA A 166 5.61 -2.59 8.05
N ASP A 167 5.43 -2.83 6.75
CA ASP A 167 6.03 -3.95 6.04
C ASP A 167 6.62 -3.54 4.68
N LEU A 168 7.42 -2.46 4.68
CA LEU A 168 8.12 -2.03 3.46
C LEU A 168 9.13 -3.10 3.04
N ASN A 169 8.79 -3.83 1.98
CA ASN A 169 9.60 -4.92 1.43
C ASN A 169 9.48 -4.93 -0.11
N ALA A 170 10.34 -5.67 -0.79
CA ALA A 170 10.41 -5.67 -2.25
C ALA A 170 9.13 -6.19 -2.96
N HIS A 171 8.26 -6.94 -2.28
CA HIS A 171 6.95 -7.32 -2.84
C HIS A 171 5.91 -6.20 -2.73
N ASN A 172 6.12 -5.26 -1.81
CA ASN A 172 5.23 -4.13 -1.54
C ASN A 172 5.64 -2.83 -2.25
N VAL A 173 6.64 -2.90 -3.13
CA VAL A 173 7.02 -1.84 -4.07
C VAL A 173 6.67 -2.32 -5.46
N LEU A 174 5.64 -1.75 -6.08
CA LEU A 174 5.30 -1.97 -7.49
C LEU A 174 5.98 -0.91 -8.34
N LEU A 175 6.41 -1.29 -9.54
CA LEU A 175 6.88 -0.40 -10.58
C LEU A 175 5.85 -0.49 -11.70
N ASP A 176 5.26 0.64 -12.09
CA ASP A 176 4.34 0.69 -13.23
C ASP A 176 5.09 0.56 -14.57
N ALA A 177 4.36 0.68 -15.69
CA ALA A 177 4.93 0.58 -17.03
C ALA A 177 6.02 1.64 -17.34
N SER A 178 6.09 2.73 -16.57
CA SER A 178 7.06 3.81 -16.70
C SER A 178 8.15 3.75 -15.61
N ASP A 179 8.26 2.62 -14.91
CA ASP A 179 9.13 2.41 -13.75
C ASP A 179 8.89 3.39 -12.61
N GLN A 180 7.68 3.96 -12.51
CA GLN A 180 7.32 4.79 -11.37
C GLN A 180 6.93 3.91 -10.19
N PRO A 181 7.55 4.14 -9.01
CA PRO A 181 7.31 3.32 -7.83
C PRO A 181 5.99 3.67 -7.15
N ILE A 182 5.18 2.66 -6.90
CA ILE A 182 3.92 2.70 -6.17
C ILE A 182 4.05 1.80 -4.94
N LEU A 183 3.84 2.36 -3.75
CA LEU A 183 3.84 1.57 -2.52
C LEU A 183 2.46 0.93 -2.33
N ILE A 184 2.43 -0.35 -1.96
CA ILE A 184 1.20 -1.11 -1.72
C ILE A 184 1.20 -1.75 -0.33
N ASP A 185 0.02 -2.20 0.10
CA ASP A 185 -0.20 -2.89 1.38
C ASP A 185 0.00 -2.00 2.63
N PHE A 186 -0.83 -0.97 2.74
CA PHE A 186 -0.87 -0.03 3.87
C PHE A 186 -1.69 -0.53 5.05
N ASP A 187 -1.93 -1.82 5.11
CA ASP A 187 -2.81 -2.50 6.05
C ASP A 187 -2.45 -2.27 7.53
N ARG A 188 -1.16 -2.07 7.79
CA ARG A 188 -0.64 -1.64 9.11
C ARG A 188 0.06 -0.28 9.06
N GLY A 189 -0.07 0.43 7.94
CA GLY A 189 0.42 1.77 7.74
C GLY A 189 -0.24 2.75 8.69
N ARG A 190 0.50 3.77 9.12
CA ARG A 190 -0.03 4.85 9.96
C ARG A 190 0.85 6.08 9.90
N ARG A 191 0.26 7.22 10.22
CA ARG A 191 0.98 8.44 10.57
C ARG A 191 1.79 8.22 11.85
N ARG A 192 3.02 8.72 11.84
CA ARG A 192 3.92 8.85 12.99
C ARG A 192 4.55 10.23 12.89
N ARG A 193 4.92 10.80 14.04
CA ARG A 193 5.83 11.96 14.03
C ARG A 193 7.09 11.56 13.28
N ALA A 194 7.54 12.41 12.36
CA ALA A 194 8.78 12.19 11.63
C ALA A 194 9.93 12.02 12.63
N ASP A 195 10.68 10.94 12.48
CA ASP A 195 11.78 10.59 13.35
C ASP A 195 12.73 9.64 12.61
N TYR A 196 14.01 9.92 12.73
CA TYR A 196 15.07 9.25 11.98
C TYR A 196 15.11 7.74 12.26
N HIS A 197 14.86 7.30 13.50
CA HIS A 197 15.02 5.90 13.87
C HIS A 197 14.02 4.99 13.17
N TRP A 198 12.73 5.36 13.15
CA TRP A 198 11.75 4.51 12.47
C TRP A 198 11.87 4.60 10.95
N GLN A 199 12.27 5.76 10.42
CA GLN A 199 12.48 5.97 8.99
C GLN A 199 13.63 5.08 8.50
N GLN A 200 14.76 5.09 9.20
CA GLN A 200 15.89 4.22 8.91
C GLN A 200 15.52 2.74 9.05
N ALA A 201 14.80 2.36 10.12
CA ALA A 201 14.35 0.99 10.29
C ALA A 201 13.42 0.49 9.15
N ASN A 202 12.72 1.40 8.46
CA ASN A 202 11.91 1.06 7.29
C ASN A 202 12.78 0.77 6.06
N ILE A 203 13.78 1.61 5.82
CA ILE A 203 14.80 1.41 4.77
C ILE A 203 15.57 0.10 5.02
N ASP A 204 15.98 -0.16 6.25
CA ASP A 204 16.69 -1.40 6.62
C ASP A 204 15.82 -2.65 6.43
N ARG A 205 14.49 -2.52 6.61
CA ARG A 205 13.56 -3.61 6.29
C ARG A 205 13.53 -3.90 4.79
N LEU A 206 13.46 -2.86 3.95
CA LEU A 206 13.52 -3.02 2.50
C LEU A 206 14.83 -3.70 2.09
N ARG A 207 15.97 -3.21 2.59
CA ARG A 207 17.28 -3.82 2.30
C ARG A 207 17.32 -5.30 2.66
N ARG A 208 16.93 -5.65 3.89
CA ARG A 208 16.89 -7.05 4.34
C ARG A 208 15.97 -7.91 3.48
N SER A 209 14.87 -7.37 2.97
CA SER A 209 13.99 -8.11 2.07
C SER A 209 14.66 -8.40 0.72
N LEU A 210 15.39 -7.44 0.15
CA LEU A 210 16.14 -7.62 -1.09
C LEU A 210 17.25 -8.67 -0.91
N LEU A 211 18.01 -8.58 0.18
CA LEU A 211 19.07 -9.56 0.48
C LEU A 211 18.51 -10.98 0.65
N LYS A 212 17.35 -11.13 1.31
CA LYS A 212 16.66 -12.43 1.43
C LYS A 212 16.18 -12.99 0.09
N LEU A 213 15.93 -12.14 -0.90
CA LEU A 213 15.49 -12.51 -2.24
C LEU A 213 16.66 -12.75 -3.21
N GLY A 214 17.90 -12.72 -2.72
CA GLY A 214 19.09 -13.05 -3.50
C GLY A 214 19.94 -11.86 -3.93
N ALA A 215 19.59 -10.63 -3.54
CA ALA A 215 20.53 -9.51 -3.69
C ALA A 215 21.77 -9.76 -2.83
N ASN A 216 22.95 -9.44 -3.35
CA ASN A 216 24.21 -9.68 -2.66
C ASN A 216 24.85 -8.37 -2.21
N ALA A 217 25.05 -8.20 -0.90
CA ALA A 217 25.68 -7.02 -0.32
C ALA A 217 27.18 -6.89 -0.63
N GLY A 218 27.81 -7.95 -1.14
CA GLY A 218 29.18 -7.92 -1.65
C GLY A 218 29.27 -7.72 -3.18
N ASP A 219 28.12 -7.68 -3.87
CA ASP A 219 28.07 -7.45 -5.30
C ASP A 219 28.01 -5.94 -5.59
N SER A 220 29.03 -5.46 -6.30
CA SER A 220 29.12 -4.07 -6.72
C SER A 220 27.95 -3.66 -7.61
N ALA A 221 27.39 -4.58 -8.41
CA ALA A 221 26.27 -4.28 -9.28
C ALA A 221 25.01 -3.94 -8.47
N PHE A 222 24.73 -4.67 -7.39
CA PHE A 222 23.62 -4.34 -6.50
C PHE A 222 23.91 -3.08 -5.66
N GLU A 223 25.07 -3.02 -5.01
CA GLU A 223 25.37 -1.91 -4.09
C GLU A 223 25.52 -0.58 -4.84
N GLN A 224 26.40 -0.51 -5.84
CA GLN A 224 26.63 0.73 -6.60
C GLN A 224 25.55 0.99 -7.65
N GLY A 225 25.04 -0.08 -8.28
CA GLY A 225 24.07 0.03 -9.35
C GLY A 225 22.63 0.23 -8.88
N PHE A 226 22.29 0.00 -7.61
CA PHE A 226 20.91 0.17 -7.14
C PHE A 226 20.81 0.74 -5.72
N TRP A 227 21.47 0.12 -4.75
CA TRP A 227 21.25 0.42 -3.33
C TRP A 227 21.80 1.80 -2.91
N HIS A 228 23.04 2.13 -3.29
CA HIS A 228 23.62 3.45 -3.01
C HIS A 228 22.87 4.60 -3.72
N PRO A 229 22.51 4.50 -5.02
CA PRO A 229 21.65 5.50 -5.67
C PRO A 229 20.32 5.72 -4.94
N LEU A 230 19.68 4.64 -4.46
CA LEU A 230 18.45 4.71 -3.68
C LEU A 230 18.65 5.48 -2.37
N LEU A 231 19.68 5.13 -1.59
CA LEU A 231 19.96 5.80 -0.32
C LEU A 231 20.33 7.26 -0.51
N ALA A 232 21.16 7.57 -1.50
CA ALA A 232 21.56 8.95 -1.80
C ALA A 232 20.34 9.81 -2.16
N ALA A 233 19.49 9.32 -3.07
CA ALA A 233 18.28 10.02 -3.47
C ALA A 233 17.27 10.15 -2.32
N TYR A 234 17.16 9.12 -1.47
CA TYR A 234 16.33 9.16 -0.27
C TYR A 234 16.77 10.26 0.70
N HIS A 235 18.05 10.31 1.05
CA HIS A 235 18.57 11.31 2.00
C HIS A 235 18.49 12.73 1.45
N ALA A 236 18.83 12.95 0.18
CA ALA A 236 18.72 14.25 -0.46
C ALA A 236 17.26 14.76 -0.42
N THR A 237 16.32 13.92 -0.86
CA THR A 237 14.90 14.29 -0.90
C THR A 237 14.31 14.53 0.49
N LEU A 238 14.72 13.75 1.50
CA LEU A 238 14.24 13.95 2.86
C LEU A 238 14.79 15.24 3.48
N GLY A 239 16.05 15.58 3.18
CA GLY A 239 16.67 16.84 3.58
C GLY A 239 15.93 18.06 3.02
N ASP A 240 15.66 18.06 1.72
CA ASP A 240 14.95 19.15 1.02
C ASP A 240 13.52 19.36 1.56
N ASN A 241 12.82 18.29 1.92
CA ASN A 241 11.48 18.41 2.50
C ASN A 241 11.49 18.92 3.95
N THR A 242 12.61 18.75 4.66
CA THR A 242 12.75 19.22 6.04
C THR A 242 13.08 20.71 6.09
N SER A 243 13.86 21.24 5.14
CA SER A 243 14.11 22.69 5.05
C SER A 243 12.85 23.47 4.68
N VAL A 244 12.06 23.01 3.70
CA VAL A 244 10.83 23.68 3.26
C VAL A 244 9.75 23.74 4.37
N SER A 245 9.69 22.77 5.26
CA SER A 245 8.71 22.74 6.36
C SER A 245 9.11 23.65 7.55
N VAL A 246 10.39 23.92 7.75
CA VAL A 246 10.86 24.89 8.75
C VAL A 246 10.53 26.32 8.30
N ASP A 247 10.70 26.63 7.01
CA ASP A 247 10.44 27.97 6.47
C ASP A 247 8.93 28.32 6.43
N ALA A 248 8.06 27.35 6.16
CA ALA A 248 6.60 27.55 6.18
C ALA A 248 6.01 27.75 7.59
N SER A 249 6.77 27.45 8.64
CA SER A 249 6.35 27.60 10.04
C SER A 249 6.77 28.96 10.65
N GLY A 250 7.59 29.74 9.94
CA GLY A 250 8.31 30.89 10.50
C GLY A 250 7.70 32.27 10.24
N ASN A 251 6.60 32.39 9.50
CA ASN A 251 6.06 33.71 9.13
C ASN A 251 4.61 33.90 9.59
N GLY A 252 4.45 34.06 10.90
CA GLY A 252 3.16 34.30 11.55
C GLY A 252 3.34 35.12 12.83
N GLY A 253 3.98 36.28 12.70
CA GLY A 253 4.12 37.22 13.80
C GLY A 253 4.61 38.58 13.32
N LEU A 254 3.86 39.61 13.67
CA LEU A 254 4.10 41.05 13.49
C LEU A 254 3.50 41.68 12.21
N ALA A 255 2.22 42.01 12.29
CA ALA A 255 1.73 43.39 12.19
C ALA A 255 0.37 43.49 12.89
#